data_AF-A0ABD0JNG5-F1
#
_entry.id   AF-A0ABD0JNG5-F1
#
_cell.length_a   1.000
_cell.length_b   1.000
_cell.length_c   1.000
_cell.angle_alpha   90.00
_cell.angle_beta   90.00
_cell.angle_gamma   90.00
#
_symmetry.space_group_name_H-M   'P 1'
#
loop_
_entity.id
_entity.type
_entity.pdbx_description
1 polymer ?
#
loop_
_entity_poly.entity_id
_entity_poly.type
_entity_poly.pdbx_seq_one_letter_code
_entity_poly.pdbx_strand_id
1 'polypeptide(L)'
;MAPKRRKVKLPDWVGEDYDDRNKLADKDMLAVGEEDKKVPMNSNSKRDTGKEMGSDSCIHATASTSSYSASHKIPKRRCMAGTSTSQVTGDQPLSSSEIIALSMPFLQFSGSLIYSYNSGDCSLLCEDILTTIPVDDYLHVGFDLEWPVTFAAGSTCKVALVQICTVEDKCYLFHIAAMGDFPLALKTLISHQNVIKYGINIEADFWKLERDFDFRVKDVIQKSVKDLSAIANKKLKSSERWTLEGLCRNVLRKRLDKNSSVRCGQWDEYPLSEEQKQYAAADAYASLLLAKRLLKL
;
A
#
# COMPACT_ATOMS: atom_id res chain seq x y z
N MET A 1 -20.38 17.32 -40.98
CA MET A 1 -20.11 18.29 -39.90
C MET A 1 -19.41 17.55 -38.77
N ALA A 2 -18.13 17.84 -38.51
CA ALA A 2 -17.37 17.24 -37.40
C ALA A 2 -17.53 18.08 -36.13
N PRO A 3 -17.58 17.49 -34.92
CA PRO A 3 -17.79 18.26 -33.69
C PRO A 3 -16.49 19.00 -33.31
N LYS A 4 -16.62 20.29 -33.00
CA LYS A 4 -15.52 21.14 -32.53
C LYS A 4 -15.06 20.66 -31.15
N ARG A 5 -13.81 20.18 -31.05
CA ARG A 5 -13.13 19.88 -29.78
C ARG A 5 -13.02 21.16 -28.94
N ARG A 6 -13.59 21.16 -27.74
CA ARG A 6 -13.33 22.19 -26.72
C ARG A 6 -11.88 22.04 -26.23
N LYS A 7 -11.09 23.11 -26.31
CA LYS A 7 -9.77 23.17 -25.68
C LYS A 7 -9.97 23.18 -24.16
N VAL A 8 -9.52 22.14 -23.48
CA VAL A 8 -9.37 22.14 -22.02
C VAL A 8 -8.07 22.88 -21.71
N LYS A 9 -8.14 23.89 -20.86
CA LYS A 9 -6.97 24.66 -20.41
C LYS A 9 -6.24 23.83 -19.35
N LEU A 10 -4.99 23.46 -19.60
CA LEU A 10 -4.13 22.77 -18.63
C LEU A 10 -3.76 23.72 -17.47
N PRO A 11 -3.55 23.23 -16.23
CA PRO A 11 -3.07 24.06 -15.12
C PRO A 11 -1.59 24.45 -15.28
N ASP A 12 -1.29 25.71 -14.97
CA ASP A 12 0.04 26.33 -15.06
C ASP A 12 0.99 25.85 -13.93
N TRP A 13 1.53 24.63 -14.01
CA TRP A 13 2.56 24.15 -13.05
C TRP A 13 3.70 23.34 -13.67
N VAL A 14 4.01 23.54 -14.96
CA VAL A 14 5.24 23.01 -15.56
C VAL A 14 6.20 24.17 -15.82
N GLY A 15 7.12 24.36 -14.87
CA GLY A 15 8.31 25.19 -15.03
C GLY A 15 9.53 24.28 -15.13
N GLU A 16 10.32 24.52 -16.16
CA GLU A 16 11.56 23.84 -16.55
C GLU A 16 12.57 23.72 -15.41
N ASP A 17 13.17 22.54 -15.27
CA ASP A 17 14.58 22.30 -14.90
C ASP A 17 14.73 20.87 -14.37
N TYR A 18 15.13 19.91 -15.24
CA TYR A 18 15.79 18.69 -14.79
C TYR A 18 16.51 18.00 -15.97
N ASP A 19 17.60 18.62 -16.44
CA ASP A 19 18.59 17.95 -17.29
C ASP A 19 19.96 18.02 -16.60
N ASP A 20 20.32 16.95 -15.89
CA ASP A 20 21.70 16.53 -15.68
C ASP A 20 21.71 15.27 -14.81
N ARG A 21 21.69 14.10 -15.46
CA ARG A 21 22.28 12.84 -14.99
C ARG A 21 22.07 11.74 -16.04
N ASN A 22 22.71 11.90 -17.20
CA ASN A 22 22.88 10.80 -18.14
C ASN A 22 24.16 10.96 -18.98
N LYS A 23 25.32 10.91 -18.31
CA LYS A 23 26.63 10.75 -18.95
C LYS A 23 27.55 9.91 -18.08
N LEU A 24 27.21 8.65 -17.79
CA LEU A 24 28.17 7.69 -17.24
C LEU A 24 27.59 6.25 -17.30
N ALA A 25 27.28 5.79 -18.50
CA ALA A 25 26.96 4.38 -18.75
C ALA A 25 27.22 4.05 -20.22
N ASP A 26 28.45 4.24 -20.67
CA ASP A 26 28.93 3.70 -21.94
C ASP A 26 30.45 3.51 -21.82
N LYS A 27 30.81 2.38 -21.19
CA LYS A 27 32.11 1.70 -21.26
C LYS A 27 32.01 0.48 -20.36
N ASP A 28 31.75 -0.65 -20.98
CA ASP A 28 32.37 -1.96 -20.71
C ASP A 28 31.46 -3.06 -21.27
N MET A 29 31.47 -3.16 -22.60
CA MET A 29 31.00 -4.33 -23.33
C MET A 29 32.21 -4.83 -24.12
N LEU A 30 32.82 -5.94 -23.66
CA LEU A 30 33.61 -6.93 -24.40
C LEU A 30 34.50 -7.74 -23.43
N ALA A 31 34.12 -8.99 -23.15
CA ALA A 31 35.05 -10.13 -23.08
C ALA A 31 34.25 -11.44 -22.91
N VAL A 32 34.37 -12.29 -23.92
CA VAL A 32 33.88 -13.68 -23.98
C VAL A 32 34.98 -14.59 -23.40
N GLY A 33 34.59 -15.66 -22.71
CA GLY A 33 35.48 -16.77 -22.36
C GLY A 33 34.69 -17.99 -21.89
N GLU A 34 34.72 -19.06 -22.68
CA GLU A 34 34.23 -20.41 -22.37
C GLU A 34 35.02 -21.04 -21.21
N GLU A 35 34.37 -21.92 -20.43
CA GLU A 35 34.87 -23.27 -20.16
C GLU A 35 33.84 -24.11 -19.39
N ASP A 36 34.13 -25.41 -19.33
CA ASP A 36 33.22 -26.51 -19.54
C ASP A 36 33.25 -27.47 -18.33
N LYS A 37 32.21 -28.34 -18.23
CA LYS A 37 32.17 -29.66 -17.53
C LYS A 37 31.52 -29.84 -16.13
N LYS A 38 30.62 -30.84 -16.17
CA LYS A 38 30.37 -31.99 -15.27
C LYS A 38 29.25 -31.90 -14.22
N VAL A 39 28.15 -32.55 -14.59
CA VAL A 39 27.11 -33.16 -13.75
C VAL A 39 27.61 -34.46 -13.10
N PRO A 40 27.09 -34.82 -11.92
CA PRO A 40 26.74 -36.22 -11.69
C PRO A 40 25.29 -36.40 -11.20
N MET A 41 24.63 -37.39 -11.80
CA MET A 41 23.43 -38.04 -11.28
C MET A 41 23.74 -38.83 -10.00
N ASN A 42 22.79 -38.92 -9.08
CA ASN A 42 22.58 -40.17 -8.37
C ASN A 42 21.11 -40.40 -8.02
N SER A 43 20.69 -41.63 -8.30
CA SER A 43 19.40 -42.26 -8.03
C SER A 43 19.30 -42.75 -6.59
N ASN A 44 18.11 -42.74 -5.98
CA ASN A 44 17.54 -43.97 -5.42
C ASN A 44 16.07 -43.86 -5.02
N SER A 45 15.36 -44.94 -5.35
CA SER A 45 13.97 -45.28 -5.04
C SER A 45 13.73 -45.66 -3.57
N LYS A 46 12.50 -45.53 -3.08
CA LYS A 46 11.69 -46.64 -2.53
C LYS A 46 10.24 -46.23 -2.21
N ARG A 47 9.35 -47.20 -2.42
CA ARG A 47 7.89 -47.27 -2.19
C ARG A 47 7.60 -47.43 -0.68
N ASP A 48 6.43 -47.03 -0.17
CA ASP A 48 5.26 -47.93 0.02
C ASP A 48 4.01 -47.29 0.68
N THR A 49 2.85 -47.84 0.27
CA THR A 49 1.52 -48.02 0.92
C THR A 49 0.81 -46.95 1.79
N GLY A 50 -0.35 -46.48 1.30
CA GLY A 50 -1.69 -46.92 1.75
C GLY A 50 -2.41 -46.27 2.96
N LYS A 51 -3.59 -45.68 2.66
CA LYS A 51 -4.93 -45.75 3.35
C LYS A 51 -5.54 -44.48 4.05
N GLU A 52 -6.58 -43.97 3.37
CA GLU A 52 -7.88 -43.34 3.72
C GLU A 52 -8.20 -42.53 5.02
N MET A 53 -8.90 -41.40 4.72
CA MET A 53 -10.05 -40.70 5.35
C MET A 53 -9.93 -39.90 6.66
N GLY A 54 -10.34 -38.62 6.58
CA GLY A 54 -10.74 -37.77 7.71
C GLY A 54 -10.63 -36.26 7.42
N SER A 55 -11.74 -35.54 7.56
CA SER A 55 -11.93 -34.09 7.39
C SER A 55 -11.18 -33.21 8.39
N ASP A 56 -10.66 -32.05 7.93
CA ASP A 56 -10.75 -30.70 8.55
C ASP A 56 -9.53 -29.80 8.28
N SER A 57 -9.83 -28.58 7.80
CA SER A 57 -9.14 -27.30 8.07
C SER A 57 -7.69 -27.06 7.62
N CYS A 58 -7.49 -25.83 7.11
CA CYS A 58 -6.24 -25.08 6.93
C CYS A 58 -5.08 -25.81 6.22
N ILE A 59 -4.97 -25.56 4.91
CA ILE A 59 -3.94 -26.13 4.04
C ILE A 59 -2.57 -25.57 4.42
N HIS A 60 -1.70 -26.42 4.97
CA HIS A 60 -0.28 -26.14 5.18
C HIS A 60 0.44 -26.07 3.82
N ALA A 61 0.80 -24.87 3.37
CA ALA A 61 1.73 -24.69 2.27
C ALA A 61 3.17 -24.87 2.79
N THR A 62 3.82 -25.97 2.41
CA THR A 62 5.27 -26.16 2.57
C THR A 62 5.98 -25.57 1.35
N ALA A 63 6.55 -24.38 1.50
CA ALA A 63 7.41 -23.78 0.48
C ALA A 63 8.88 -24.11 0.78
N SER A 64 9.56 -24.67 -0.23
CA SER A 64 11.00 -24.89 -0.27
C SER A 64 11.76 -23.58 -0.12
N THR A 65 12.70 -23.55 0.82
CA THR A 65 13.54 -22.39 1.14
C THR A 65 14.52 -22.05 0.02
N SER A 66 14.35 -20.88 -0.59
CA SER A 66 15.44 -20.12 -1.21
C SER A 66 15.89 -19.05 -0.23
N SER A 67 17.13 -19.14 0.26
CA SER A 67 17.70 -18.26 1.26
C SER A 67 18.12 -16.91 0.67
N TYR A 68 17.31 -15.88 0.89
CA TYR A 68 17.78 -14.49 0.89
C TYR A 68 17.44 -13.85 2.23
N SER A 69 18.45 -13.80 3.11
CA SER A 69 18.35 -13.15 4.41
C SER A 69 18.59 -11.65 4.26
N ALA A 70 17.52 -10.88 4.26
CA ALA A 70 17.51 -9.52 4.79
C ALA A 70 16.25 -9.41 5.66
N SER A 71 16.43 -9.49 6.98
CA SER A 71 15.37 -9.47 7.97
C SER A 71 14.75 -8.07 8.08
N HIS A 72 13.95 -7.71 7.07
CA HIS A 72 13.08 -6.54 7.12
C HIS A 72 12.04 -6.79 8.22
N LYS A 73 11.98 -5.89 9.21
CA LYS A 73 11.04 -6.01 10.33
C LYS A 73 9.61 -5.97 9.77
N ILE A 74 8.87 -7.06 9.97
CA ILE A 74 7.47 -7.18 9.54
C ILE A 74 6.62 -6.12 10.22
N PRO A 75 5.81 -5.33 9.48
CA PRO A 75 4.86 -4.41 10.09
C PRO A 75 3.83 -5.22 10.88
N LYS A 76 3.81 -5.01 12.20
CA LYS A 76 2.71 -5.47 13.06
C LYS A 76 1.64 -4.40 13.02
N ARG A 77 0.45 -4.74 12.50
CA ARG A 77 -0.73 -3.89 12.62
C ARG A 77 -1.12 -3.88 14.10
N ARG A 78 -0.74 -2.81 14.79
CA ARG A 78 -0.90 -2.70 16.24
C ARG A 78 -2.34 -2.30 16.52
N CYS A 79 -3.14 -3.27 16.93
CA CYS A 79 -4.37 -3.00 17.66
C CYS A 79 -4.00 -2.80 19.12
N MET A 80 -4.11 -1.57 19.60
CA MET A 80 -4.19 -1.36 21.03
C MET A 80 -5.55 -1.93 21.43
N ALA A 81 -5.55 -3.10 22.08
CA ALA A 81 -6.73 -3.51 22.82
C ALA A 81 -7.07 -2.36 23.78
N GLY A 82 -8.34 -1.97 23.85
CA GLY A 82 -8.82 -1.16 24.95
C GLY A 82 -8.68 -1.97 26.24
N THR A 83 -7.49 -2.04 26.78
CA THR A 83 -7.19 -2.64 28.08
C THR A 83 -5.91 -2.01 28.61
N SER A 84 -6.02 -0.74 28.94
CA SER A 84 -5.58 -0.29 30.26
C SER A 84 -6.82 -0.05 31.09
N THR A 85 -7.35 -1.09 31.71
CA THR A 85 -7.94 -0.93 33.05
C THR A 85 -6.78 -0.73 34.03
N SER A 86 -6.00 0.32 33.80
CA SER A 86 -5.45 1.07 34.92
C SER A 86 -6.66 1.79 35.46
N GLN A 87 -6.99 1.58 36.74
CA GLN A 87 -7.88 2.47 37.45
C GLN A 87 -7.50 3.90 37.06
N VAL A 88 -8.38 4.60 36.36
CA VAL A 88 -8.20 6.01 36.01
C VAL A 88 -8.40 6.78 37.30
N THR A 89 -7.37 6.76 38.14
CA THR A 89 -7.16 7.75 39.17
C THR A 89 -6.37 8.87 38.50
N GLY A 90 -7.04 9.99 38.20
CA GLY A 90 -6.41 11.26 37.89
C GLY A 90 -6.63 11.76 36.48
N ASP A 91 -7.38 12.87 36.38
CA ASP A 91 -7.34 13.82 35.27
C ASP A 91 -5.88 14.17 34.93
N GLN A 92 -5.29 13.50 33.95
CA GLN A 92 -4.06 13.99 33.34
C GLN A 92 -4.46 15.08 32.35
N PRO A 93 -4.01 16.33 32.52
CA PRO A 93 -4.36 17.41 31.62
C PRO A 93 -3.82 17.10 30.22
N LEU A 94 -4.71 17.16 29.22
CA LEU A 94 -4.34 17.00 27.82
C LEU A 94 -3.23 17.98 27.44
N SER A 95 -2.28 17.53 26.61
CA SER A 95 -1.24 18.41 26.09
C SER A 95 -1.86 19.53 25.23
N SER A 96 -1.20 20.68 25.13
CA SER A 96 -1.63 21.77 24.24
C SER A 96 -1.82 21.29 22.80
N SER A 97 -1.00 20.34 22.36
CA SER A 97 -1.11 19.74 21.03
C SER A 97 -2.44 18.98 20.86
N GLU A 98 -2.87 18.23 21.87
CA GLU A 98 -4.10 17.44 21.86
C GLU A 98 -5.33 18.35 21.94
N ILE A 99 -5.28 19.40 22.76
CA ILE A 99 -6.34 20.42 22.84
C ILE A 99 -6.56 21.06 21.46
N ILE A 100 -5.48 21.45 20.77
CA ILE A 100 -5.57 21.99 19.41
C ILE A 100 -6.10 20.93 18.42
N ALA A 101 -5.77 19.65 18.61
CA ALA A 101 -6.30 18.58 17.78
C ALA A 101 -7.82 18.44 17.90
N LEU A 102 -8.35 18.62 19.12
CA LEU A 102 -9.77 18.50 19.41
C LEU A 102 -10.62 19.58 18.74
N SER A 103 -10.03 20.70 18.30
CA SER A 103 -10.71 21.72 17.51
C SER A 103 -10.58 21.51 15.99
N MET A 104 -9.72 20.59 15.53
CA MET A 104 -9.59 20.29 14.10
C MET A 104 -10.80 19.47 13.60
N PRO A 105 -11.30 19.73 12.38
CA PRO A 105 -12.33 18.88 11.80
C PRO A 105 -11.77 17.50 11.42
N PHE A 106 -12.64 16.50 11.37
CA PHE A 106 -12.28 15.20 10.81
C PHE A 106 -12.02 15.32 9.30
N LEU A 107 -11.01 14.59 8.83
CA LEU A 107 -10.85 14.33 7.41
C LEU A 107 -11.90 13.29 7.01
N GLN A 108 -12.76 13.67 6.07
CA GLN A 108 -13.74 12.79 5.47
C GLN A 108 -13.49 12.73 3.97
N PHE A 109 -13.52 11.54 3.42
CA PHE A 109 -13.60 11.37 1.98
C PHE A 109 -15.07 11.50 1.56
N SER A 110 -15.37 12.46 0.70
CA SER A 110 -16.73 12.73 0.21
C SER A 110 -16.87 12.51 -1.30
N GLY A 111 -15.88 11.86 -1.91
CA GLY A 111 -15.86 11.56 -3.34
C GLY A 111 -16.59 10.26 -3.68
N SER A 112 -16.46 9.85 -4.94
CA SER A 112 -16.92 8.56 -5.42
C SER A 112 -16.06 7.43 -4.85
N LEU A 113 -16.69 6.56 -4.07
CA LEU A 113 -16.08 5.36 -3.51
C LEU A 113 -16.48 4.15 -4.35
N ILE A 114 -15.51 3.54 -5.01
CA ILE A 114 -15.71 2.37 -5.86
C ILE A 114 -15.22 1.12 -5.12
N TYR A 115 -16.15 0.28 -4.68
CA TYR A 115 -15.87 -0.96 -3.96
C TYR A 115 -15.96 -2.15 -4.91
N SER A 116 -14.83 -2.81 -5.16
CA SER A 116 -14.72 -3.97 -6.03
C SER A 116 -14.33 -5.20 -5.21
N TYR A 117 -15.07 -6.29 -5.38
CA TYR A 117 -14.88 -7.57 -4.68
C TYR A 117 -14.90 -8.77 -5.64
N ASN A 118 -14.95 -8.51 -6.95
CA ASN A 118 -14.88 -9.51 -8.01
C ASN A 118 -13.64 -9.21 -8.88
N SER A 119 -12.91 -10.26 -9.27
CA SER A 119 -11.70 -10.15 -10.08
C SER A 119 -11.95 -9.56 -11.48
N GLY A 120 -13.12 -9.79 -12.08
CA GLY A 120 -13.53 -9.21 -13.36
C GLY A 120 -13.66 -7.70 -13.29
N ASP A 121 -14.45 -7.19 -12.33
CA ASP A 121 -14.60 -5.76 -12.10
C ASP A 121 -13.27 -5.11 -11.72
N CYS A 122 -12.49 -5.76 -10.85
CA CYS A 122 -11.16 -5.29 -10.47
C CYS A 122 -10.25 -5.11 -11.69
N SER A 123 -10.32 -6.05 -12.65
CA SER A 123 -9.50 -5.99 -13.86
C SER A 123 -9.87 -4.79 -14.74
N LEU A 124 -11.16 -4.60 -15.01
CA LEU A 124 -11.66 -3.46 -15.80
C LEU A 124 -11.32 -2.12 -15.12
N LEU A 125 -11.50 -2.01 -13.81
CA LEU A 125 -11.17 -0.80 -13.06
C LEU A 125 -9.66 -0.50 -13.09
N CYS A 126 -8.81 -1.53 -13.01
CA CYS A 126 -7.36 -1.35 -13.10
C CYS A 126 -6.94 -0.90 -14.50
N GLU A 127 -7.52 -1.47 -15.55
CA GLU A 127 -7.31 -1.04 -16.93
C GLU A 127 -7.74 0.42 -17.11
N ASP A 128 -8.93 0.79 -16.63
CA ASP A 128 -9.43 2.17 -16.65
C ASP A 128 -8.45 3.13 -15.98
N ILE A 129 -7.95 2.80 -14.78
CA ILE A 129 -6.96 3.63 -14.07
C ILE A 129 -5.67 3.77 -14.89
N LEU A 130 -5.17 2.69 -15.49
CA LEU A 130 -3.96 2.72 -16.31
C LEU A 130 -4.12 3.66 -17.53
N THR A 131 -5.32 3.74 -18.13
CA THR A 131 -5.58 4.70 -19.23
C THR A 131 -5.54 6.17 -18.80
N THR A 132 -5.62 6.45 -17.51
CA THR A 132 -5.57 7.83 -16.97
C THR A 132 -4.16 8.33 -16.68
N ILE A 133 -3.14 7.49 -16.89
CA ILE A 133 -1.74 7.90 -16.72
C ILE A 133 -1.44 9.01 -17.74
N PRO A 134 -0.97 10.19 -17.32
CA PRO A 134 -0.66 11.26 -18.26
C PRO A 134 0.52 10.90 -19.16
N VAL A 135 0.54 11.45 -20.37
CA VAL A 135 1.67 11.33 -21.28
C VAL A 135 2.85 12.12 -20.71
N ASP A 136 4.02 11.50 -20.65
CA ASP A 136 5.29 12.07 -20.15
C ASP A 136 5.25 12.58 -18.69
N ASP A 137 4.31 12.10 -17.88
CA ASP A 137 4.22 12.41 -16.46
C ASP A 137 3.76 11.19 -15.64
N TYR A 138 3.56 11.40 -14.35
CA TYR A 138 3.21 10.38 -13.37
C TYR A 138 1.76 10.51 -12.91
N LEU A 139 1.09 9.36 -12.76
CA LEU A 139 -0.13 9.28 -11.99
C LEU A 139 0.22 9.17 -10.50
N HIS A 140 -0.04 10.23 -9.74
CA HIS A 140 0.17 10.26 -8.29
C HIS A 140 -1.06 9.73 -7.55
N VAL A 141 -0.89 8.69 -6.74
CA VAL A 141 -1.99 8.04 -6.01
C VAL A 141 -1.70 7.96 -4.52
N GLY A 142 -2.73 8.14 -3.70
CA GLY A 142 -2.71 7.73 -2.30
C GLY A 142 -2.96 6.24 -2.20
N PHE A 143 -2.18 5.54 -1.39
CA PHE A 143 -2.19 4.08 -1.30
C PHE A 143 -2.14 3.65 0.16
N ASP A 144 -2.97 2.66 0.50
CA ASP A 144 -2.94 1.99 1.80
C ASP A 144 -3.45 0.54 1.67
N LEU A 145 -3.20 -0.28 2.69
CA LEU A 145 -3.57 -1.69 2.74
C LEU A 145 -4.25 -2.04 4.06
N GLU A 146 -5.22 -2.96 4.03
CA GLU A 146 -5.82 -3.49 5.27
C GLU A 146 -5.84 -5.01 5.35
N TRP A 147 -5.72 -5.50 6.59
CA TRP A 147 -5.79 -6.92 6.94
C TRP A 147 -6.35 -7.13 8.35
N PRO A 148 -6.99 -8.29 8.61
CA PRO A 148 -7.45 -8.65 9.94
C PRO A 148 -6.29 -8.71 10.92
N VAL A 149 -6.54 -8.33 12.16
CA VAL A 149 -5.55 -8.44 13.23
C VAL A 149 -5.75 -9.73 13.99
N THR A 150 -4.67 -10.52 14.10
CA THR A 150 -4.65 -11.74 14.91
C THR A 150 -3.77 -11.54 16.13
N PHE A 151 -4.24 -12.05 17.28
CA PHE A 151 -3.52 -12.03 18.55
C PHE A 151 -2.73 -13.32 18.80
N ALA A 152 -2.84 -14.30 17.89
CA ALA A 152 -2.07 -15.53 17.97
C ALA A 152 -0.58 -15.26 17.66
N ALA A 153 0.29 -15.66 18.59
CA ALA A 153 1.73 -15.45 18.44
C ALA A 153 2.26 -16.15 17.17
N GLY A 154 2.94 -15.39 16.31
CA GLY A 154 3.55 -15.91 15.08
C GLY A 154 2.61 -15.99 13.87
N SER A 155 1.33 -15.66 14.02
CA SER A 155 0.39 -15.60 12.89
C SER A 155 0.23 -14.16 12.37
N THR A 156 0.12 -13.99 11.06
CA THR A 156 -0.35 -12.74 10.44
C THR A 156 -1.34 -13.09 9.35
N CYS A 157 -2.51 -12.45 9.36
CA CYS A 157 -3.47 -12.60 8.26
C CYS A 157 -2.91 -11.96 6.98
N LYS A 158 -3.30 -12.50 5.82
CA LYS A 158 -2.95 -11.92 4.52
C LYS A 158 -3.59 -10.54 4.36
N VAL A 159 -3.01 -9.69 3.50
CA VAL A 159 -3.70 -8.47 3.04
C VAL A 159 -5.07 -8.85 2.50
N ALA A 160 -6.10 -8.16 2.97
CA ALA A 160 -7.48 -8.37 2.57
C ALA A 160 -8.00 -7.26 1.65
N LEU A 161 -7.51 -6.03 1.82
CA LEU A 161 -7.97 -4.85 1.08
C LEU A 161 -6.78 -4.03 0.56
N VAL A 162 -6.90 -3.54 -0.67
CA VAL A 162 -6.01 -2.53 -1.25
C VAL A 162 -6.82 -1.26 -1.52
N GLN A 163 -6.34 -0.11 -1.07
CA GLN A 163 -6.98 1.18 -1.30
C GLN A 163 -6.13 2.04 -2.23
N ILE A 164 -6.77 2.64 -3.25
CA ILE A 164 -6.11 3.55 -4.19
C ILE A 164 -6.98 4.77 -4.42
N CYS A 165 -6.53 5.94 -3.98
CA CYS A 165 -7.14 7.22 -4.32
C CYS A 165 -6.34 7.87 -5.45
N THR A 166 -6.96 8.03 -6.61
CA THR A 166 -6.29 8.53 -7.84
C THR A 166 -6.42 10.04 -8.01
N VAL A 167 -7.55 10.58 -7.55
CA VAL A 167 -7.88 12.01 -7.54
C VAL A 167 -8.64 12.32 -6.24
N GLU A 168 -8.84 13.60 -5.93
CA GLU A 168 -9.44 14.02 -4.65
C GLU A 168 -10.89 13.57 -4.46
N ASP A 169 -11.59 13.25 -5.55
CA ASP A 169 -12.99 12.86 -5.58
C ASP A 169 -13.21 11.40 -6.00
N LYS A 170 -12.15 10.56 -6.07
CA LYS A 170 -12.31 9.15 -6.44
C LYS A 170 -11.32 8.23 -5.73
N CYS A 171 -11.88 7.25 -5.02
CA CYS A 171 -11.11 6.20 -4.35
C CYS A 171 -11.66 4.81 -4.66
N TYR A 172 -10.74 3.87 -4.87
CA TYR A 172 -11.03 2.48 -5.18
C TYR A 172 -10.64 1.59 -4.00
N LEU A 173 -11.53 0.70 -3.62
CA LEU A 173 -11.32 -0.32 -2.60
C LEU A 173 -11.39 -1.70 -3.26
N PHE A 174 -10.24 -2.34 -3.45
CA PHE A 174 -10.13 -3.68 -4.03
C PHE A 174 -10.06 -4.71 -2.92
N HIS A 175 -11.18 -5.39 -2.67
CA HIS A 175 -11.33 -6.38 -1.61
C HIS A 175 -10.81 -7.75 -2.05
N ILE A 176 -9.49 -7.91 -1.99
CA ILE A 176 -8.75 -9.10 -2.44
C ILE A 176 -9.19 -10.37 -1.73
N ALA A 177 -9.48 -10.30 -0.43
CA ALA A 177 -9.96 -11.48 0.32
C ALA A 177 -11.27 -12.05 -0.28
N ALA A 178 -12.17 -11.20 -0.77
CA ALA A 178 -13.40 -11.61 -1.45
C ALA A 178 -13.16 -12.15 -2.88
N MET A 179 -12.01 -11.86 -3.49
CA MET A 179 -11.65 -12.30 -4.84
C MET A 179 -10.94 -13.67 -4.86
N GLY A 180 -10.57 -14.21 -3.69
CA GLY A 180 -9.89 -15.49 -3.52
C GLY A 180 -8.38 -15.44 -3.77
N ASP A 181 -7.94 -14.76 -4.83
CA ASP A 181 -6.53 -14.57 -5.19
C ASP A 181 -6.23 -13.09 -5.52
N PHE A 182 -4.93 -12.75 -5.55
CA PHE A 182 -4.48 -11.41 -5.94
C PHE A 182 -4.66 -11.19 -7.45
N PRO A 183 -5.52 -10.25 -7.90
CA PRO A 183 -5.79 -10.06 -9.32
C PRO A 183 -4.54 -9.59 -10.09
N LEU A 184 -4.29 -10.21 -11.24
CA LEU A 184 -3.13 -9.86 -12.09
C LEU A 184 -3.18 -8.40 -12.56
N ALA A 185 -4.37 -7.90 -12.92
CA ALA A 185 -4.53 -6.50 -13.34
C ALA A 185 -4.17 -5.50 -12.23
N LEU A 186 -4.56 -5.79 -10.98
CA LEU A 186 -4.17 -4.97 -9.84
C LEU A 186 -2.66 -5.02 -9.61
N LYS A 187 -2.05 -6.21 -9.72
CA LYS A 187 -0.60 -6.38 -9.65
C LYS A 187 0.10 -5.53 -10.71
N THR A 188 -0.39 -5.55 -11.95
CA THR A 188 0.11 -4.72 -13.04
C THR A 188 -0.01 -3.23 -12.72
N LEU A 189 -1.17 -2.78 -12.22
CA LEU A 189 -1.40 -1.38 -11.83
C LEU A 189 -0.42 -0.92 -10.75
N ILE A 190 -0.30 -1.66 -9.64
CA ILE A 190 0.56 -1.26 -8.52
C ILE A 190 2.05 -1.40 -8.86
N SER A 191 2.42 -2.26 -9.81
CA SER A 191 3.79 -2.38 -10.33
C SER A 191 4.16 -1.32 -11.36
N HIS A 192 3.18 -0.61 -11.94
CA HIS A 192 3.44 0.33 -13.02
C HIS A 192 4.36 1.46 -12.54
N GLN A 193 5.46 1.70 -13.28
CA GLN A 193 6.49 2.66 -12.85
C GLN A 193 5.99 4.12 -12.89
N ASN A 194 5.05 4.44 -13.79
CA ASN A 194 4.45 5.77 -13.87
C ASN A 194 3.30 5.98 -12.87
N VAL A 195 2.96 4.98 -12.05
CA VAL A 195 1.98 5.13 -10.96
C VAL A 195 2.74 5.26 -9.65
N ILE A 196 2.83 6.48 -9.13
CA ILE A 196 3.58 6.81 -7.92
C ILE A 196 2.66 6.71 -6.71
N LYS A 197 2.94 5.76 -5.82
CA LYS A 197 2.17 5.50 -4.61
C LYS A 197 2.74 6.28 -3.43
N TYR A 198 1.87 6.98 -2.71
CA TYR A 198 2.20 7.68 -1.48
C TYR A 198 1.46 7.07 -0.30
N GLY A 199 2.17 6.91 0.82
CA GLY A 199 1.63 6.43 2.08
C GLY A 199 2.63 6.60 3.22
N ILE A 200 2.26 6.22 4.45
CA ILE A 200 3.14 6.23 5.62
C ILE A 200 3.63 4.83 5.91
N ASN A 201 4.95 4.65 6.01
CA ASN A 201 5.60 3.34 6.16
C ASN A 201 5.25 2.37 5.02
N ILE A 202 4.95 2.92 3.84
CA ILE A 202 4.38 2.21 2.68
C ILE A 202 5.32 1.13 2.13
N GLU A 203 6.64 1.26 2.28
CA GLU A 203 7.56 0.20 1.86
C GLU A 203 7.29 -1.12 2.60
N ALA A 204 6.92 -1.04 3.89
CA ALA A 204 6.59 -2.21 4.69
C ALA A 204 5.32 -2.91 4.18
N ASP A 205 4.37 -2.14 3.64
CA ASP A 205 3.14 -2.66 3.04
C ASP A 205 3.44 -3.43 1.75
N PHE A 206 4.35 -2.92 0.92
CA PHE A 206 4.81 -3.63 -0.27
C PHE A 206 5.56 -4.92 0.09
N TRP A 207 6.44 -4.90 1.09
CA TRP A 207 7.09 -6.13 1.56
C TRP A 207 6.09 -7.15 2.13
N LYS A 208 5.00 -6.68 2.75
CA LYS A 208 3.91 -7.54 3.16
C LYS A 208 3.16 -8.15 1.97
N LEU A 209 2.92 -7.39 0.90
CA LEU A 209 2.35 -7.94 -0.33
C LEU A 209 3.24 -9.04 -0.93
N GLU A 210 4.57 -8.87 -0.97
CA GLU A 210 5.50 -9.90 -1.45
C GLU A 210 5.48 -11.19 -0.61
N ARG A 211 5.28 -11.05 0.71
CA ARG A 211 5.17 -12.22 1.58
C ARG A 211 3.84 -12.93 1.40
N ASP A 212 2.76 -12.17 1.29
CA ASP A 212 1.39 -12.69 1.30
C ASP A 212 0.96 -13.24 -0.07
N PHE A 213 1.58 -12.73 -1.15
CA PHE A 213 1.32 -13.07 -2.54
C PHE A 213 2.64 -13.16 -3.32
N ASP A 214 2.71 -14.00 -4.35
CA ASP A 214 3.90 -14.13 -5.20
C ASP A 214 4.15 -12.85 -6.02
N PHE A 215 4.77 -11.86 -5.38
CA PHE A 215 4.84 -10.48 -5.85
C PHE A 215 6.18 -9.84 -5.51
N ARG A 216 7.15 -9.86 -6.43
CA ARG A 216 8.45 -9.21 -6.22
C ARG A 216 8.31 -7.68 -6.21
N VAL A 217 8.55 -7.04 -5.07
CA VAL A 217 8.31 -5.59 -4.90
C VAL A 217 9.54 -4.71 -4.92
N LYS A 218 10.75 -5.28 -4.86
CA LYS A 218 11.99 -4.49 -4.73
C LYS A 218 12.09 -3.35 -5.76
N ASP A 219 11.88 -3.67 -7.04
CA ASP A 219 11.94 -2.69 -8.12
C ASP A 219 10.77 -1.70 -8.07
N VAL A 220 9.58 -2.16 -7.67
CA VAL A 220 8.39 -1.32 -7.50
C VAL A 220 8.62 -0.28 -6.40
N ILE A 221 9.19 -0.71 -5.27
CA ILE A 221 9.53 0.16 -4.14
C ILE A 221 10.50 1.26 -4.60
N GLN A 222 11.59 0.87 -5.26
CA GLN A 222 12.62 1.81 -5.69
C GLN A 222 12.08 2.85 -6.69
N LYS A 223 11.29 2.41 -7.67
CA LYS A 223 10.85 3.24 -8.79
C LYS A 223 9.66 4.12 -8.42
N SER A 224 8.65 3.57 -7.74
CA SER A 224 7.32 4.18 -7.72
C SER A 224 6.59 4.11 -6.38
N VAL A 225 7.28 3.84 -5.27
CA VAL A 225 6.75 4.00 -3.90
C VAL A 225 7.46 5.16 -3.21
N LYS A 226 6.71 6.03 -2.53
CA LYS A 226 7.23 7.22 -1.87
C LYS A 226 6.65 7.37 -0.46
N ASP A 227 7.51 7.24 0.53
CA ASP A 227 7.14 7.38 1.95
C ASP A 227 6.92 8.86 2.33
N LEU A 228 5.75 9.16 2.87
CA LEU A 228 5.34 10.51 3.26
C LEU A 228 6.09 11.03 4.48
N SER A 229 6.54 10.17 5.40
CA SER A 229 7.35 10.57 6.56
C SER A 229 8.71 11.07 6.10
N ALA A 230 9.35 10.36 5.16
CA ALA A 230 10.61 10.77 4.56
C ALA A 230 10.47 12.09 3.78
N ILE A 231 9.41 12.23 2.96
CA ILE A 231 9.12 13.47 2.24
C ILE A 231 8.89 14.62 3.23
N ALA A 232 8.06 14.42 4.26
CA ALA A 232 7.74 15.43 5.24
C ALA A 232 8.97 15.91 6.01
N ASN A 233 9.82 15.00 6.49
CA ASN A 233 11.05 15.38 7.17
C ASN A 233 11.99 16.22 6.29
N LYS A 234 12.09 15.89 5.00
CA LYS A 234 12.87 16.70 4.04
C LYS A 234 12.25 18.08 3.84
N LYS A 235 10.94 18.15 3.60
CA LYS A 235 10.23 19.40 3.25
C LYS A 235 10.03 20.34 4.44
N LEU A 236 9.75 19.78 5.62
CA LEU A 236 9.52 20.51 6.87
C LEU A 236 10.81 20.75 7.68
N LYS A 237 11.95 20.24 7.21
CA LYS A 237 13.26 20.32 7.90
C LYS A 237 13.16 19.77 9.33
N SER A 238 12.52 18.62 9.48
CA SER A 238 12.29 17.94 10.77
C SER A 238 12.93 16.55 10.80
N SER A 239 13.00 15.95 11.98
CA SER A 239 13.50 14.58 12.20
C SER A 239 12.48 13.75 12.99
N GLU A 240 11.21 13.89 12.62
CA GLU A 240 10.09 13.30 13.35
C GLU A 240 9.78 11.88 12.88
N ARG A 241 9.17 11.10 13.76
CA ARG A 241 8.56 9.82 13.42
C ARG A 241 7.09 10.04 13.09
N TRP A 242 6.83 10.53 11.88
CA TRP A 242 5.48 10.85 11.46
C TRP A 242 4.55 9.65 11.42
N THR A 243 3.32 9.87 11.87
CA THR A 243 2.16 9.00 11.60
C THR A 243 1.27 9.70 10.57
N LEU A 244 0.38 8.97 9.91
CA LEU A 244 -0.58 9.57 8.98
C LEU A 244 -1.43 10.66 9.66
N GLU A 245 -1.94 10.37 10.87
CA GLU A 245 -2.61 11.35 11.73
C GLU A 245 -1.72 12.57 12.01
N GLY A 246 -0.47 12.35 12.41
CA GLY A 246 0.46 13.41 12.78
C GLY A 246 0.67 14.38 11.62
N LEU A 247 0.84 13.86 10.40
CA LEU A 247 0.92 14.69 9.21
C LEU A 247 -0.40 15.34 8.85
N CYS A 248 -1.54 14.66 8.98
CA CYS A 248 -2.85 15.29 8.74
C CYS A 248 -3.05 16.50 9.64
N ARG A 249 -2.72 16.39 10.94
CA ARG A 249 -2.82 17.49 11.90
C ARG A 249 -1.83 18.61 11.61
N ASN A 250 -0.60 18.26 11.23
CA ASN A 250 0.45 19.24 10.98
C ASN A 250 0.24 20.00 9.66
N VAL A 251 -0.02 19.28 8.58
CA VAL A 251 -0.01 19.76 7.20
C VAL A 251 -1.40 20.12 6.68
N LEU A 252 -2.41 19.29 6.99
CA LEU A 252 -3.80 19.49 6.51
C LEU A 252 -4.70 20.21 7.52
N ARG A 253 -4.27 20.32 8.78
CA ARG A 253 -5.08 20.82 9.91
C ARG A 253 -6.38 20.03 10.10
N LYS A 254 -6.29 18.71 9.90
CA LYS A 254 -7.40 17.76 10.07
C LYS A 254 -6.96 16.56 10.92
N ARG A 255 -7.92 15.89 11.56
CA ARG A 255 -7.70 14.61 12.26
C ARG A 255 -8.36 13.45 11.51
N LEU A 256 -7.79 12.26 11.61
CA LEU A 256 -8.38 11.02 11.14
C LEU A 256 -9.28 10.43 12.23
N ASP A 257 -10.28 9.68 11.81
CA ASP A 257 -11.02 8.84 12.74
C ASP A 257 -10.10 7.69 13.20
N LYS A 258 -10.02 7.48 14.50
CA LYS A 258 -9.18 6.44 15.13
C LYS A 258 -10.02 5.36 15.79
N ASN A 259 -11.27 5.20 15.36
CA ASN A 259 -12.14 4.17 15.88
C ASN A 259 -11.48 2.79 15.73
N SER A 260 -11.04 2.24 16.88
CA SER A 260 -10.29 1.00 16.92
C SER A 260 -11.13 -0.19 16.50
N SER A 261 -12.46 -0.16 16.66
CA SER A 261 -13.32 -1.27 16.22
C SER A 261 -13.33 -1.41 14.70
N VAL A 262 -13.31 -0.30 13.96
CA VAL A 262 -13.25 -0.29 12.50
C VAL A 262 -11.84 -0.61 12.04
N ARG A 263 -10.86 0.13 12.56
CA ARG A 263 -9.44 -0.08 12.24
C ARG A 263 -9.04 -1.53 12.47
N CYS A 264 -9.41 -2.14 13.59
CA CYS A 264 -9.07 -3.52 13.93
C CYS A 264 -10.11 -4.56 13.49
N GLY A 265 -11.05 -4.19 12.62
CA GLY A 265 -12.13 -5.06 12.18
C GLY A 265 -11.66 -6.25 11.33
N GLN A 266 -12.61 -7.12 11.01
CA GLN A 266 -12.41 -8.24 10.10
C GLN A 266 -12.41 -7.72 8.66
N TRP A 267 -11.23 -7.39 8.15
CA TRP A 267 -11.06 -6.80 6.82
C TRP A 267 -11.20 -7.81 5.67
N ASP A 268 -11.23 -9.11 5.98
CA ASP A 268 -11.46 -10.22 5.07
C ASP A 268 -12.92 -10.66 4.98
N GLU A 269 -13.79 -10.14 5.86
CA GLU A 269 -15.22 -10.43 5.84
C GLU A 269 -15.92 -9.66 4.72
N TYR A 270 -16.60 -10.41 3.85
CA TYR A 270 -17.43 -9.85 2.80
C TYR A 270 -18.92 -9.81 3.21
N PRO A 271 -19.63 -8.69 2.95
CA PRO A 271 -19.13 -7.42 2.44
C PRO A 271 -18.52 -6.54 3.53
N LEU A 272 -17.65 -5.59 3.15
CA LEU A 272 -17.21 -4.53 4.06
C LEU A 272 -18.40 -3.66 4.51
N SER A 273 -18.39 -3.24 5.77
CA SER A 273 -19.33 -2.26 6.30
C SER A 273 -19.09 -0.88 5.69
N GLU A 274 -20.07 0.02 5.76
CA GLU A 274 -19.90 1.40 5.29
C GLU A 274 -18.83 2.15 6.09
N GLU A 275 -18.71 1.89 7.39
CA GLU A 275 -17.66 2.46 8.23
C GLU A 275 -16.27 1.97 7.81
N GLN A 276 -16.11 0.69 7.50
CA GLN A 276 -14.85 0.14 6.97
C GLN A 276 -14.48 0.79 5.63
N LYS A 277 -15.46 0.92 4.72
CA LYS A 277 -15.24 1.56 3.41
C LYS A 277 -14.79 3.02 3.58
N GLN A 278 -15.50 3.79 4.43
CA GLN A 278 -15.18 5.19 4.66
C GLN A 278 -13.82 5.37 5.34
N TYR A 279 -13.51 4.55 6.34
CA TYR A 279 -12.20 4.54 7.00
C TYR A 279 -11.07 4.27 5.99
N ALA A 280 -11.19 3.20 5.21
CA ALA A 280 -10.16 2.79 4.27
C ALA A 280 -9.96 3.82 3.13
N ALA A 281 -11.06 4.41 2.64
CA ALA A 281 -10.99 5.49 1.66
C ALA A 281 -10.34 6.76 2.24
N ALA A 282 -10.61 7.09 3.52
CA ALA A 282 -10.02 8.25 4.18
C ALA A 282 -8.51 8.12 4.35
N ASP A 283 -7.96 6.94 4.66
CA ASP A 283 -6.52 6.74 4.83
C ASP A 283 -5.74 6.87 3.50
N ALA A 284 -6.25 6.28 2.41
CA ALA A 284 -5.67 6.50 1.08
C ALA A 284 -5.83 7.96 0.61
N TYR A 285 -6.98 8.59 0.88
CA TYR A 285 -7.24 9.98 0.52
C TYR A 285 -6.31 10.95 1.26
N ALA A 286 -6.10 10.72 2.55
CA ALA A 286 -5.16 11.47 3.38
C ALA A 286 -3.76 11.45 2.76
N SER A 287 -3.30 10.26 2.35
CA SER A 287 -1.99 10.08 1.73
C SER A 287 -1.86 10.87 0.42
N LEU A 288 -2.89 10.87 -0.43
CA LEU A 288 -2.91 11.68 -1.66
C LEU A 288 -2.84 13.19 -1.37
N LEU A 289 -3.66 13.69 -0.44
CA LEU A 289 -3.68 15.10 -0.07
C LEU A 289 -2.34 15.55 0.52
N LEU A 290 -1.76 14.73 1.39
CA LEU A 290 -0.46 14.99 2.00
C LEU A 290 0.63 15.06 0.94
N ALA A 291 0.68 14.11 0.01
CA ALA A 291 1.61 14.14 -1.11
C ALA A 291 1.49 15.45 -1.89
N LYS A 292 0.27 15.81 -2.33
CA LYS A 292 -0.01 17.04 -3.06
C LYS A 292 0.43 18.29 -2.31
N ARG A 293 0.22 18.34 -0.99
CA ARG A 293 0.58 19.50 -0.17
C ARG A 293 2.09 19.59 0.05
N LEU A 294 2.74 18.48 0.41
CA LEU A 294 4.17 18.43 0.72
C LEU A 294 5.04 18.66 -0.52
N LEU A 295 4.62 18.16 -1.69
CA LEU A 295 5.39 18.36 -2.94
C LEU A 295 5.41 19.83 -3.38
N LYS A 296 4.41 20.61 -2.97
CA LYS A 296 4.30 22.06 -3.23
C LYS A 296 5.03 22.95 -2.21
N LEU A 297 5.51 22.40 -1.10
CA LEU A 297 6.34 23.12 -0.12
C LEU A 297 7.78 23.26 -0.63
#